data_AF-A0A376B2G0-F1
#
_entry.id   AF-A0A376B2G0-F1
#
_cell.length_a   1.000
_cell.length_b   1.000
_cell.length_c   1.000
_cell.angle_alpha   90.00
_cell.angle_beta   90.00
_cell.angle_gamma   90.00
#
_symmetry.space_group_name_H-M   'P 1'
#
loop_
_entity.id
_entity.type
_entity.pdbx_description
1 polymer ?
#
loop_
_entity_poly.entity_id
_entity_poly.type
_entity_poly.pdbx_seq_one_letter_code
_entity_poly.pdbx_strand_id
1 'polypeptide(L)'
;MLFIYFILLINTAILSAFASSVSQYSTNKIKASTILYSSSFDESFWPNMTDTLKTGLLSQRDLLRSVPIDQIPRLGVNLSQLLSPNEYYFDNDSDKLNYTLRLLSVGVRALGIDLVYSLREENWYLQNTNISFFQILSLINQFSQSMTSSINVDFLLILLNFPDNNNKTLTTTTTNSNNITSASYTQKLSDLDNQIIQFFNYTQLFTQNDYNGTWPTLDDFLFNISKKLLFISPTKGIQFNNTIFPYEYIQYLPNNKSSDFICPVNNHTSFHILADNQYDNTTIKNMIYCGYSPLIGNTNLQDVTALLNTSLLWSWKDNEPIDVVTSGHVPLQVKDRDTLEAYACASLQFSNGESWWIVDNCYAKQHILCGKDDSNMWAIGKDSIKFFDVKSDKNTPGESHYGCPTDYSFAVPNTPLKIRSVNIFLTEYTYNKSLDSLTVWIDLNSIIARNCWVIGAADANCPYTKYVSSRSFVAMIVPLASVTAALLATVIFLKVQRLAIQDNRKNWRKIIKATEKNEPGDGVPS
;
A
#
# COMPACT_ATOMS: atom_id res chain seq x y z
N MET A 1 -22.63 -50.50 2.44
CA MET A 1 -21.38 -50.15 1.72
C MET A 1 -21.52 -48.95 0.80
N LEU A 2 -22.49 -48.90 -0.13
CA LEU A 2 -22.71 -47.75 -1.02
C LEU A 2 -22.95 -46.40 -0.30
N PHE A 3 -23.60 -46.43 0.87
CA PHE A 3 -23.88 -45.23 1.67
C PHE A 3 -22.61 -44.62 2.31
N ILE A 4 -21.64 -45.45 2.69
CA ILE A 4 -20.35 -45.01 3.25
C ILE A 4 -19.48 -44.42 2.14
N TYR A 5 -19.51 -45.03 0.94
CA TYR A 5 -18.84 -44.47 -0.25
C TYR A 5 -19.42 -43.12 -0.67
N PHE A 6 -20.75 -42.94 -0.54
CA PHE A 6 -21.40 -41.67 -0.86
C PHE A 6 -21.06 -40.57 0.16
N ILE A 7 -20.95 -40.91 1.46
CA ILE A 7 -20.50 -39.96 2.50
C ILE A 7 -19.02 -39.59 2.31
N LEU A 8 -18.17 -40.53 1.92
CA LEU A 8 -16.76 -40.25 1.56
C LEU A 8 -16.64 -39.39 0.30
N LEU A 9 -17.50 -39.59 -0.70
CA LEU A 9 -17.57 -38.75 -1.90
C LEU A 9 -18.10 -37.33 -1.59
N ILE A 10 -19.05 -37.19 -0.66
CA ILE A 10 -19.53 -35.89 -0.22
C ILE A 10 -18.47 -35.18 0.63
N ASN A 11 -17.80 -35.86 1.54
CA ASN A 11 -16.72 -35.25 2.33
C ASN A 11 -15.53 -34.84 1.46
N THR A 12 -15.19 -35.61 0.42
CA THR A 12 -14.15 -35.22 -0.54
C THR A 12 -14.61 -34.09 -1.46
N ALA A 13 -15.88 -34.04 -1.87
CA ALA A 13 -16.45 -32.93 -2.63
C ALA A 13 -16.58 -31.63 -1.81
N ILE A 14 -16.89 -31.74 -0.51
CA ILE A 14 -16.94 -30.60 0.42
C ILE A 14 -15.52 -30.15 0.75
N LEU A 15 -14.55 -31.06 0.96
CA LEU A 15 -13.14 -30.68 1.10
C LEU A 15 -12.59 -30.03 -0.17
N SER A 16 -12.97 -30.51 -1.36
CA SER A 16 -12.54 -29.88 -2.63
C SER A 16 -13.25 -28.55 -2.87
N ALA A 17 -14.51 -28.41 -2.45
CA ALA A 17 -15.25 -27.15 -2.51
C ALA A 17 -14.64 -26.12 -1.52
N PHE A 18 -14.29 -26.55 -0.31
CA PHE A 18 -13.56 -25.73 0.67
C PHE A 18 -12.15 -25.38 0.20
N ALA A 19 -11.42 -26.33 -0.40
CA ALA A 19 -10.12 -26.05 -1.01
C ALA A 19 -10.24 -25.07 -2.19
N SER A 20 -11.31 -25.16 -2.98
CA SER A 20 -11.58 -24.24 -4.10
C SER A 20 -12.08 -22.86 -3.65
N SER A 21 -12.79 -22.75 -2.52
CA SER A 21 -13.21 -21.47 -1.96
C SER A 21 -12.08 -20.77 -1.18
N VAL A 22 -11.20 -21.54 -0.54
CA VAL A 22 -9.96 -21.03 0.07
C VAL A 22 -8.95 -20.66 -1.03
N SER A 23 -8.90 -21.39 -2.15
CA SER A 23 -8.08 -20.98 -3.30
C SER A 23 -8.69 -19.81 -4.08
N GLN A 24 -10.01 -19.63 -4.12
CA GLN A 24 -10.66 -18.46 -4.74
C GLN A 24 -10.46 -17.17 -3.92
N TYR A 25 -10.28 -17.26 -2.60
CA TYR A 25 -9.86 -16.11 -1.80
C TYR A 25 -8.36 -15.76 -1.98
N SER A 26 -7.57 -16.70 -2.49
CA SER A 26 -6.14 -16.54 -2.80
C SER A 26 -5.85 -16.29 -4.28
N THR A 27 -6.85 -16.28 -5.19
CA THR A 27 -6.61 -16.19 -6.64
C THR A 27 -7.60 -15.30 -7.39
N ASN A 28 -8.10 -14.23 -6.75
CA ASN A 28 -8.52 -13.05 -7.52
C ASN A 28 -7.27 -12.28 -7.99
N LYS A 29 -6.45 -12.95 -8.82
CA LYS A 29 -5.62 -12.26 -9.81
C LYS A 29 -6.61 -11.58 -10.74
N ILE A 30 -6.76 -10.28 -10.52
CA ILE A 30 -7.44 -9.37 -11.42
C ILE A 30 -6.95 -9.69 -12.83
N LYS A 31 -7.82 -10.24 -13.67
CA LYS A 31 -7.67 -10.14 -15.12
C LYS A 31 -7.87 -8.67 -15.45
N ALA A 32 -6.82 -7.88 -15.18
CA ALA A 32 -6.61 -6.65 -15.91
C ALA A 32 -6.53 -7.07 -17.37
N SER A 33 -7.17 -6.33 -18.25
CA SER A 33 -6.87 -6.40 -19.68
C SER A 33 -5.39 -6.01 -19.85
N THR A 34 -4.51 -6.99 -19.68
CA THR A 34 -3.07 -6.84 -19.83
C THR A 34 -2.83 -6.64 -21.32
N ILE A 35 -2.47 -5.43 -21.72
CA ILE A 35 -1.67 -5.25 -22.93
C ILE A 35 -0.35 -5.96 -22.62
N LEU A 36 -0.22 -7.19 -23.10
CA LEU A 36 0.97 -8.01 -22.92
C LEU A 36 2.06 -7.44 -23.83
N TYR A 37 2.84 -6.51 -23.29
CA TYR A 37 4.14 -6.16 -23.87
C TYR A 37 5.14 -7.23 -23.44
N SER A 38 5.60 -8.04 -24.39
CA SER A 38 6.69 -8.98 -24.17
C SER A 38 8.00 -8.19 -24.09
N SER A 39 8.55 -8.01 -22.89
CA SER A 39 9.83 -7.34 -22.68
C SER A 39 10.96 -8.35 -22.40
N SER A 40 12.11 -8.19 -23.06
CA SER A 40 13.39 -8.86 -22.83
C SER A 40 14.16 -8.27 -21.62
N PHE A 41 13.45 -7.73 -20.64
CA PHE A 41 14.04 -7.05 -19.49
C PHE A 41 14.46 -8.07 -18.43
N ASP A 42 15.71 -7.99 -17.93
CA ASP A 42 16.22 -8.90 -16.89
C ASP A 42 15.48 -8.65 -15.56
N GLU A 43 14.57 -9.57 -15.22
CA GLU A 43 13.71 -9.47 -14.03
C GLU A 43 14.47 -9.64 -12.71
N SER A 44 15.73 -10.10 -12.74
CA SER A 44 16.48 -10.45 -11.53
C SER A 44 16.95 -9.26 -10.68
N PHE A 45 16.92 -8.05 -11.23
CA PHE A 45 17.46 -6.85 -10.58
C PHE A 45 16.42 -5.98 -9.87
N TRP A 46 15.12 -6.27 -9.95
CA TRP A 46 14.07 -5.34 -9.48
C TRP A 46 13.60 -5.60 -8.04
N PRO A 47 13.27 -4.53 -7.26
CA PRO A 47 12.52 -4.72 -6.03
C PRO A 47 11.20 -5.38 -6.41
N ASN A 48 10.93 -6.57 -5.89
CA ASN A 48 9.57 -7.09 -5.94
C ASN A 48 8.79 -6.51 -4.76
N MET A 49 7.54 -6.15 -4.98
CA MET A 49 6.65 -5.74 -3.90
C MET A 49 6.34 -6.97 -3.03
N THR A 50 7.14 -7.18 -1.99
CA THR A 50 6.91 -8.27 -1.03
C THR A 50 5.70 -7.94 -0.15
N ASP A 51 5.03 -8.98 0.37
CA ASP A 51 3.91 -8.79 1.31
C ASP A 51 4.35 -8.03 2.57
N THR A 52 5.61 -8.22 2.99
CA THR A 52 6.23 -7.48 4.08
C THR A 52 6.38 -5.99 3.75
N LEU A 53 6.94 -5.65 2.59
CA LEU A 53 7.05 -4.25 2.15
C LEU A 53 5.67 -3.59 2.03
N LYS A 54 4.69 -4.32 1.49
CA LYS A 54 3.30 -3.85 1.42
C LYS A 54 2.72 -3.55 2.79
N THR A 55 2.93 -4.43 3.75
CA THR A 55 2.46 -4.26 5.13
C THR A 55 3.18 -3.10 5.81
N GLY A 56 4.48 -2.94 5.57
CA GLY A 56 5.28 -1.81 6.04
C GLY A 56 4.75 -0.47 5.52
N LEU A 57 4.54 -0.33 4.20
CA LEU A 57 4.02 0.90 3.61
C LEU A 57 2.59 1.20 4.09
N LEU A 58 1.75 0.17 4.22
CA LEU A 58 0.40 0.29 4.77
C LEU A 58 0.41 0.83 6.21
N SER A 59 1.29 0.26 7.06
CA SER A 59 1.43 0.71 8.44
C SER A 59 1.90 2.16 8.53
N GLN A 60 2.87 2.57 7.72
CA GLN A 60 3.36 3.95 7.68
C GLN A 60 2.25 4.92 7.25
N ARG A 61 1.48 4.56 6.22
CA ARG A 61 0.33 5.34 5.77
C ARG A 61 -0.70 5.51 6.90
N ASP A 62 -1.02 4.45 7.62
CA ASP A 62 -2.01 4.51 8.71
C ASP A 62 -1.52 5.35 9.91
N LEU A 63 -0.21 5.37 10.18
CA LEU A 63 0.39 6.23 11.22
C LEU A 63 0.41 7.72 10.83
N LEU A 64 0.44 8.02 9.53
CA LEU A 64 0.46 9.37 8.99
C LEU A 64 -0.93 10.00 8.78
N ARG A 65 -2.01 9.33 9.22
CA ARG A 65 -3.40 9.78 9.02
C ARG A 65 -3.69 11.21 9.43
N SER A 66 -3.16 11.64 10.57
CA SER A 66 -3.35 13.00 11.11
C SER A 66 -2.38 14.03 10.54
N VAL A 67 -1.47 13.62 9.66
CA VAL A 67 -0.44 14.50 9.10
C VAL A 67 -0.98 15.15 7.81
N PRO A 68 -0.83 16.48 7.65
CA PRO A 68 -1.13 17.17 6.40
C PRO A 68 -0.35 16.59 5.21
N ILE A 69 -0.99 16.48 4.05
CA ILE A 69 -0.40 15.80 2.89
C ILE A 69 0.89 16.45 2.37
N ASP A 70 1.09 17.74 2.59
CA ASP A 70 2.27 18.51 2.20
C ASP A 70 3.50 18.24 3.10
N GLN A 71 3.27 17.65 4.26
CA GLN A 71 4.31 17.29 5.24
C GLN A 71 4.68 15.80 5.18
N ILE A 72 4.04 15.03 4.31
CA ILE A 72 4.31 13.59 4.14
C ILE A 72 5.42 13.43 3.10
N PRO A 73 6.62 12.97 3.49
CA PRO A 73 7.68 12.75 2.52
C PRO A 73 7.29 11.60 1.59
N ARG A 74 7.36 11.87 0.28
CA ARG A 74 7.09 10.91 -0.78
C ARG A 74 8.37 10.62 -1.54
N LEU A 75 8.78 9.35 -1.54
CA LEU A 75 9.85 8.89 -2.41
C LEU A 75 9.36 8.93 -3.86
N GLY A 76 10.13 9.63 -4.70
CA GLY A 76 9.82 9.80 -6.11
C GLY A 76 10.99 9.52 -7.02
N VAL A 77 10.68 9.47 -8.32
CA VAL A 77 11.66 9.36 -9.39
C VAL A 77 11.39 10.43 -10.46
N ASN A 78 12.44 11.01 -11.04
CA ASN A 78 12.31 11.82 -12.25
C ASN A 78 12.27 10.88 -13.46
N LEU A 79 11.08 10.68 -14.02
CA LEU A 79 10.85 9.80 -15.16
C LEU A 79 11.57 10.28 -16.42
N SER A 80 11.61 11.59 -16.69
CA SER A 80 12.26 12.10 -17.91
C SER A 80 13.76 11.82 -17.91
N GLN A 81 14.40 11.94 -16.75
CA GLN A 81 15.82 11.57 -16.58
C GLN A 81 16.03 10.05 -16.62
N LEU A 82 15.18 9.30 -15.93
CA LEU A 82 15.31 7.85 -15.80
C LEU A 82 15.03 7.08 -17.10
N LEU A 83 14.07 7.55 -17.91
CA LEU A 83 13.67 6.95 -19.17
C LEU A 83 14.44 7.52 -20.39
N SER A 84 15.37 8.46 -20.14
CA SER A 84 16.26 8.98 -21.17
C SER A 84 17.04 7.84 -21.84
N PRO A 85 17.49 8.02 -23.10
CA PRO A 85 18.05 6.92 -23.89
C PRO A 85 19.43 6.53 -23.34
N ASN A 86 19.45 5.56 -22.43
CA ASN A 86 20.61 4.70 -22.24
C ASN A 86 20.34 3.44 -23.08
N GLU A 87 21.12 3.27 -24.15
CA GLU A 87 20.97 2.19 -25.16
C GLU A 87 20.97 0.78 -24.56
N TYR A 88 21.34 0.62 -23.29
CA TYR A 88 21.54 -0.67 -22.64
C TYR A 88 20.32 -1.24 -21.90
N TYR A 89 19.29 -0.44 -21.59
CA TYR A 89 18.24 -0.88 -20.66
C TYR A 89 16.82 -0.98 -21.24
N PHE A 90 16.51 -0.23 -22.29
CA PHE A 90 15.17 -0.19 -22.86
C PHE A 90 15.25 -0.38 -24.37
N ASP A 91 14.63 -1.46 -24.88
CA ASP A 91 14.63 -1.75 -26.31
C ASP A 91 13.60 -0.90 -27.06
N ASN A 92 12.51 -0.51 -26.39
CA ASN A 92 11.42 0.27 -26.97
C ASN A 92 10.64 1.09 -25.92
N ASP A 93 9.70 1.94 -26.38
CA ASP A 93 8.86 2.77 -25.51
C ASP A 93 7.89 1.95 -24.63
N SER A 94 7.52 0.74 -25.06
CA SER A 94 6.66 -0.13 -24.25
C SER A 94 7.38 -0.65 -23.01
N ASP A 95 8.68 -0.95 -23.12
CA ASP A 95 9.51 -1.35 -21.97
C ASP A 95 9.62 -0.20 -20.96
N LYS A 96 9.80 1.03 -21.43
CA LYS A 96 9.82 2.24 -20.60
C LYS A 96 8.50 2.46 -19.86
N LEU A 97 7.36 2.27 -20.54
CA LEU A 97 6.04 2.36 -19.91
C LEU A 97 5.82 1.23 -18.89
N ASN A 98 6.16 -0.01 -19.24
CA ASN A 98 6.07 -1.14 -18.30
C ASN A 98 6.92 -0.89 -17.04
N TYR A 99 8.10 -0.33 -17.25
CA TYR A 99 9.00 0.08 -16.18
C TYR A 99 8.39 1.16 -15.28
N THR A 100 7.76 2.19 -15.84
CA THR A 100 7.00 3.19 -15.05
C THR A 100 5.88 2.54 -14.22
N LEU A 101 5.14 1.58 -14.78
CA LEU A 101 4.10 0.87 -14.04
C LEU A 101 4.69 0.03 -12.89
N ARG A 102 5.86 -0.58 -13.10
CA ARG A 102 6.58 -1.33 -12.06
C ARG A 102 7.00 -0.41 -10.91
N LEU A 103 7.57 0.76 -11.18
CA LEU A 103 7.92 1.76 -10.16
C LEU A 103 6.72 2.13 -9.27
N LEU A 104 5.57 2.40 -9.90
CA LEU A 104 4.32 2.67 -9.17
C LEU A 104 3.88 1.45 -8.34
N SER A 105 4.01 0.24 -8.89
CA SER A 105 3.61 -1.00 -8.23
C SER A 105 4.46 -1.35 -7.01
N VAL A 106 5.75 -0.98 -6.99
CA VAL A 106 6.68 -1.26 -5.87
C VAL A 106 6.59 -0.24 -4.72
N GLY A 107 5.87 0.87 -4.90
CA GLY A 107 5.67 1.85 -3.83
C GLY A 107 6.17 3.26 -4.12
N VAL A 108 6.64 3.56 -5.34
CA VAL A 108 6.94 4.96 -5.72
C VAL A 108 5.64 5.77 -5.75
N ARG A 109 5.63 6.93 -5.08
CA ARG A 109 4.44 7.80 -4.90
C ARG A 109 4.65 9.24 -5.31
N ALA A 110 5.80 9.58 -5.89
CA ALA A 110 6.03 10.84 -6.56
C ALA A 110 6.68 10.63 -7.93
N LEU A 111 6.21 11.35 -8.96
CA LEU A 111 6.77 11.29 -10.32
C LEU A 111 7.18 12.69 -10.76
N GLY A 112 8.44 12.87 -11.12
CA GLY A 112 8.95 14.05 -11.81
C GLY A 112 8.86 13.85 -13.32
N ILE A 113 8.24 14.78 -14.02
CA ILE A 113 8.03 14.71 -15.46
C ILE A 113 8.44 16.04 -16.07
N ASP A 114 9.54 16.03 -16.81
CA ASP A 114 9.94 17.14 -17.66
C ASP A 114 9.21 17.04 -19.01
N LEU A 115 8.37 18.02 -19.33
CA LEU A 115 7.50 18.05 -20.49
C LEU A 115 7.98 19.06 -21.55
N VAL A 116 8.01 18.61 -22.80
CA VAL A 116 8.34 19.41 -23.98
C VAL A 116 7.19 19.33 -24.98
N TYR A 117 6.81 20.47 -25.58
CA TYR A 117 5.73 20.52 -26.56
C TYR A 117 6.29 20.38 -27.99
N SER A 118 5.80 19.38 -28.73
CA SER A 118 6.14 19.20 -30.15
C SER A 118 5.17 20.00 -31.02
N LEU A 119 5.70 20.98 -31.75
CA LEU A 119 4.92 21.73 -32.75
C LEU A 119 4.49 20.87 -33.95
N ARG A 120 5.26 19.84 -34.27
CA ARG A 120 5.00 18.98 -35.44
C ARG A 120 3.84 18.02 -35.20
N GLU A 121 3.76 17.48 -33.99
CA GLU A 121 2.76 16.48 -33.60
C GLU A 121 1.64 17.08 -32.74
N GLU A 122 1.74 18.38 -32.46
CA GLU A 122 0.80 19.15 -31.64
C GLU A 122 0.49 18.51 -30.28
N ASN A 123 1.50 17.90 -29.65
CA ASN A 123 1.33 17.14 -28.43
C ASN A 123 2.51 17.32 -27.45
N TRP A 124 2.25 17.03 -26.19
CA TRP A 124 3.25 17.05 -25.12
C TRP A 124 3.97 15.70 -25.02
N TYR A 125 5.29 15.74 -24.91
CA TYR A 125 6.15 14.57 -24.80
C TYR A 125 7.03 14.66 -23.56
N LEU A 126 7.40 13.52 -23.00
CA LEU A 126 8.45 13.43 -22.00
C LEU A 126 9.79 13.80 -22.65
N GLN A 127 10.51 14.73 -22.03
CA GLN A 127 11.81 15.16 -22.49
C GLN A 127 12.76 13.98 -22.71
N ASN A 128 13.51 14.00 -23.82
CA ASN A 128 14.45 12.96 -24.24
C ASN A 128 13.82 11.58 -24.53
N THR A 129 12.50 11.51 -24.73
CA THR A 129 11.81 10.27 -25.11
C THR A 129 10.80 10.52 -26.23
N ASN A 130 10.33 9.45 -26.86
CA ASN A 130 9.21 9.50 -27.81
C ASN A 130 7.86 9.21 -27.13
N ILE A 131 7.83 9.18 -25.79
CA ILE A 131 6.63 8.88 -25.02
C ILE A 131 5.79 10.15 -24.90
N SER A 132 4.59 10.10 -25.44
CA SER A 132 3.61 11.17 -25.27
C SER A 132 3.11 11.23 -23.82
N PHE A 133 2.81 12.42 -23.34
CA PHE A 133 2.24 12.60 -22.00
C PHE A 133 0.88 11.88 -21.86
N PHE A 134 0.11 11.79 -22.95
CA PHE A 134 -1.11 10.99 -23.02
C PHE A 134 -0.89 9.53 -22.60
N GLN A 135 0.20 8.88 -23.05
CA GLN A 135 0.51 7.51 -22.66
C GLN A 135 0.81 7.39 -21.16
N ILE A 136 1.49 8.37 -20.58
CA ILE A 136 1.76 8.43 -19.14
C ILE A 136 0.46 8.64 -18.35
N LEU A 137 -0.42 9.54 -18.78
CA LEU A 137 -1.74 9.75 -18.16
C LEU A 137 -2.58 8.47 -18.18
N SER A 138 -2.60 7.75 -19.30
CA SER A 138 -3.28 6.46 -19.41
C SER A 138 -2.76 5.43 -18.42
N LEU A 139 -1.44 5.34 -18.26
CA LEU A 139 -0.79 4.44 -17.31
C LEU A 139 -1.15 4.81 -15.87
N ILE A 140 -1.09 6.09 -15.52
CA ILE A 140 -1.44 6.58 -14.19
C ILE A 140 -2.92 6.33 -13.88
N ASN A 141 -3.81 6.48 -14.86
CA ASN A 141 -5.23 6.17 -14.70
C ASN A 141 -5.47 4.68 -14.44
N GLN A 142 -4.81 3.80 -15.20
CA GLN A 142 -4.85 2.35 -14.96
C GLN A 142 -4.37 2.02 -13.54
N PHE A 143 -3.28 2.64 -13.09
CA PHE A 143 -2.76 2.43 -11.75
C PHE A 143 -3.70 2.97 -10.65
N SER A 144 -4.23 4.18 -10.79
CA SER A 144 -5.19 4.81 -9.86
C SER A 144 -6.45 3.95 -9.64
N GLN A 145 -6.92 3.26 -10.68
CA GLN A 145 -8.07 2.35 -10.59
C GLN A 145 -7.79 1.11 -9.73
N SER A 146 -6.52 0.70 -9.58
CA SER A 146 -6.12 -0.37 -8.67
C SER A 146 -6.16 0.03 -7.18
N MET A 147 -6.10 1.34 -6.90
CA MET A 147 -6.05 1.92 -5.55
C MET A 147 -7.45 2.24 -4.99
N THR A 148 -8.41 1.32 -5.10
CA THR A 148 -9.83 1.58 -4.74
C THR A 148 -10.25 1.03 -3.39
N SER A 149 -9.54 0.04 -2.83
CA SER A 149 -9.84 -0.51 -1.52
C SER A 149 -9.19 0.30 -0.39
N SER A 150 -9.75 0.25 0.82
CA SER A 150 -9.18 0.90 2.01
C SER A 150 -7.75 0.46 2.34
N ILE A 151 -7.34 -0.73 1.88
CA ILE A 151 -6.01 -1.30 2.10
C ILE A 151 -5.02 -0.82 1.02
N ASN A 152 -5.48 -0.58 -0.21
CA ASN A 152 -4.60 -0.19 -1.32
C ASN A 152 -4.66 1.32 -1.64
N VAL A 153 -5.54 2.09 -0.99
CA VAL A 153 -5.68 3.52 -1.25
C VAL A 153 -4.46 4.29 -0.75
N ASP A 154 -3.95 5.17 -1.59
CA ASP A 154 -2.85 6.09 -1.33
C ASP A 154 -2.98 7.26 -2.32
N PHE A 155 -2.12 8.26 -2.19
CA PHE A 155 -2.05 9.35 -3.17
C PHE A 155 -0.73 9.37 -3.93
N LEU A 156 -0.80 9.87 -5.17
CA LEU A 156 0.32 10.03 -6.09
C LEU A 156 0.51 11.52 -6.38
N LEU A 157 1.73 12.00 -6.11
CA LEU A 157 2.18 13.35 -6.40
C LEU A 157 2.86 13.39 -7.77
N ILE A 158 2.41 14.25 -8.68
CA ILE A 158 2.96 14.37 -10.02
C ILE A 158 3.50 15.78 -10.22
N LEU A 159 4.79 15.87 -10.49
CA LEU A 159 5.51 17.10 -10.71
C LEU A 159 5.69 17.33 -12.21
N LEU A 160 5.07 18.38 -12.72
CA LEU A 160 5.15 18.74 -14.14
C LEU A 160 6.10 19.92 -14.32
N ASN A 161 7.30 19.65 -14.81
CA ASN A 161 8.31 20.65 -15.08
C ASN A 161 8.35 21.00 -16.57
N PHE A 162 8.53 22.27 -16.87
CA PHE A 162 8.52 22.81 -18.23
C PHE A 162 9.86 23.51 -18.52
N PRO A 163 10.91 22.76 -18.88
CA PRO A 163 12.28 23.28 -19.00
C PRO A 163 12.42 24.42 -20.02
N ASP A 164 11.61 24.43 -21.08
CA ASP A 164 11.65 25.44 -22.14
C ASP A 164 11.18 26.84 -21.70
N ASN A 165 10.57 26.98 -20.50
CA ASN A 165 10.10 28.27 -20.02
C ASN A 165 11.22 29.16 -19.46
N ASN A 166 12.38 28.60 -19.12
CA ASN A 166 13.47 29.35 -18.48
C ASN A 166 14.16 30.37 -19.41
N ASN A 167 13.97 30.27 -20.73
CA ASN A 167 14.57 31.18 -21.72
C ASN A 167 13.55 32.10 -22.41
N LYS A 168 12.26 32.03 -22.07
CA LYS A 168 11.24 32.95 -22.59
C LYS A 168 10.80 33.92 -21.50
N THR A 169 11.76 34.64 -20.91
CA THR A 169 11.46 35.95 -20.36
C THR A 169 10.85 36.79 -21.49
N LEU A 170 9.68 37.34 -21.18
CA LEU A 170 8.83 38.14 -22.02
C LEU A 170 9.59 39.40 -22.50
N THR A 171 10.39 39.31 -23.55
CA THR A 171 10.81 40.48 -24.33
C THR A 171 10.01 40.50 -25.62
N THR A 172 8.94 41.29 -25.58
CA THR A 172 8.21 41.73 -26.76
C THR A 172 9.11 42.64 -27.60
N THR A 173 10.04 42.06 -28.34
CA THR A 173 10.69 42.76 -29.45
C THR A 173 10.70 41.82 -30.64
N THR A 174 9.77 42.09 -31.54
CA THR A 174 9.74 41.71 -32.94
C THR A 174 11.13 41.44 -33.54
N THR A 175 11.39 40.21 -33.98
CA THR A 175 11.66 39.88 -35.39
C THR A 175 11.96 38.38 -35.58
N ASN A 176 11.19 37.80 -36.50
CA ASN A 176 11.44 36.66 -37.39
C ASN A 176 11.90 35.29 -36.86
N SER A 177 11.04 34.33 -37.23
CA SER A 177 11.19 32.87 -37.39
C SER A 177 11.17 31.98 -36.13
N ASN A 178 10.13 31.14 -36.06
CA ASN A 178 9.87 29.99 -35.18
C ASN A 178 9.49 30.25 -33.71
N ASN A 179 9.19 31.50 -33.35
CA ASN A 179 8.74 31.83 -32.01
C ASN A 179 7.24 31.57 -31.84
N ILE A 180 6.88 30.49 -31.14
CA ILE A 180 5.57 30.36 -30.47
C ILE A 180 5.36 31.65 -29.67
N THR A 181 4.43 32.50 -30.10
CA THR A 181 4.00 33.68 -29.34
C THR A 181 3.53 33.23 -27.95
N SER A 182 3.83 33.97 -26.90
CA SER A 182 3.44 33.64 -25.51
C SER A 182 1.95 33.24 -25.39
N ALA A 183 1.07 33.92 -26.13
CA ALA A 183 -0.36 33.61 -26.22
C ALA A 183 -0.70 32.19 -26.74
N SER A 184 0.12 31.62 -27.62
CA SER A 184 -0.06 30.26 -28.14
C SER A 184 0.42 29.23 -27.13
N TYR A 185 1.50 29.50 -26.40
CA TYR A 185 2.00 28.60 -25.37
C TYR A 185 1.04 28.50 -24.16
N THR A 186 0.47 29.63 -23.73
CA THR A 186 -0.56 29.65 -22.68
C THR A 186 -1.81 28.86 -23.08
N GLN A 187 -2.21 28.92 -24.35
CA GLN A 187 -3.31 28.11 -24.85
C GLN A 187 -2.99 26.61 -24.78
N LYS A 188 -1.76 26.21 -25.15
CA LYS A 188 -1.33 24.79 -25.07
C LYS A 188 -1.20 24.26 -23.65
N LEU A 189 -0.90 25.13 -22.68
CA LEU A 189 -0.95 24.79 -21.25
C LEU A 189 -2.40 24.62 -20.76
N SER A 190 -3.33 25.45 -21.24
CA SER A 190 -4.76 25.24 -20.95
C SER A 190 -5.28 23.94 -21.58
N ASP A 191 -4.81 23.57 -22.77
CA ASP A 191 -5.15 22.30 -23.41
C ASP A 191 -4.63 21.11 -22.58
N LEU A 192 -3.46 21.24 -21.95
CA LEU A 192 -2.89 20.24 -21.04
C LEU A 192 -3.77 20.00 -19.81
N ASP A 193 -4.25 21.09 -19.18
CA ASP A 193 -5.19 21.00 -18.05
C ASP A 193 -6.45 20.21 -18.43
N ASN A 194 -6.99 20.48 -19.63
CA ASN A 194 -8.17 19.78 -20.15
C ASN A 194 -7.89 18.30 -20.41
N GLN A 195 -6.70 17.96 -20.92
CA GLN A 195 -6.31 16.56 -21.12
C GLN A 195 -6.25 15.79 -19.80
N ILE A 196 -5.70 16.38 -18.73
CA ILE A 196 -5.65 15.74 -17.40
C ILE A 196 -7.07 15.46 -16.89
N ILE A 197 -7.97 16.43 -17.00
CA ILE A 197 -9.38 16.28 -16.60
C ILE A 197 -10.09 15.17 -17.41
N GLN A 198 -9.79 15.03 -18.70
CA GLN A 198 -10.42 13.99 -19.52
C GLN A 198 -10.02 12.59 -19.08
N PHE A 199 -8.80 12.40 -18.59
CA PHE A 199 -8.33 11.10 -18.12
C PHE A 199 -8.84 10.73 -16.73
N PHE A 200 -8.96 11.72 -15.84
CA PHE A 200 -9.28 11.49 -14.45
C PHE A 200 -10.57 12.20 -14.05
N ASN A 201 -11.50 11.46 -13.46
CA ASN A 201 -12.70 12.05 -12.88
C ASN A 201 -12.31 13.09 -11.80
N TYR A 202 -13.00 14.22 -11.74
CA TYR A 202 -12.84 15.25 -10.69
C TYR A 202 -12.92 14.70 -9.26
N THR A 203 -13.54 13.53 -9.07
CA THR A 203 -13.57 12.84 -7.78
C THR A 203 -12.22 12.25 -7.36
N GLN A 204 -11.27 12.06 -8.29
CA GLN A 204 -9.94 11.51 -7.99
C GLN A 204 -8.85 12.59 -7.94
N LEU A 205 -9.03 13.69 -8.67
CA LEU A 205 -8.09 14.81 -8.74
C LEU A 205 -8.30 15.79 -7.59
N PHE A 206 -7.24 16.13 -6.87
CA PHE A 206 -7.22 17.29 -5.98
C PHE A 206 -6.79 18.52 -6.78
N THR A 207 -7.65 19.53 -6.83
CA THR A 207 -7.50 20.74 -7.65
C THR A 207 -7.39 21.98 -6.77
N GLN A 208 -7.01 23.13 -7.35
CA GLN A 208 -6.89 24.37 -6.58
C GLN A 208 -8.23 24.82 -5.95
N ASN A 209 -9.37 24.50 -6.57
CA ASN A 209 -10.71 24.72 -6.00
C ASN A 209 -10.99 23.89 -4.74
N ASP A 210 -10.32 22.75 -4.56
CA ASP A 210 -10.45 21.93 -3.35
C ASP A 210 -9.60 22.50 -2.18
N TYR A 211 -8.67 23.43 -2.47
CA TYR A 211 -7.75 24.00 -1.49
C TYR A 211 -8.33 25.24 -0.80
N ASN A 212 -8.57 25.12 0.51
CA ASN A 212 -9.16 26.18 1.34
C ASN A 212 -8.12 26.98 2.13
N GLY A 213 -6.87 27.07 1.66
CA GLY A 213 -5.78 27.76 2.37
C GLY A 213 -5.02 26.89 3.38
N THR A 214 -5.47 25.64 3.61
CA THR A 214 -4.77 24.64 4.41
C THR A 214 -4.82 23.29 3.71
N TRP A 215 -3.73 22.54 3.76
CA TRP A 215 -3.66 21.20 3.18
C TRP A 215 -4.44 20.21 4.08
N PRO A 216 -5.27 19.33 3.49
CA PRO A 216 -6.00 18.33 4.27
C PRO A 216 -5.03 17.33 4.89
N THR A 217 -5.47 16.69 5.98
CA THR A 217 -4.78 15.53 6.54
C THR A 217 -4.84 14.36 5.56
N LEU A 218 -3.93 13.39 5.70
CA LEU A 218 -3.96 12.19 4.86
C LEU A 218 -5.29 11.42 4.97
N ASP A 219 -5.85 11.32 6.18
CA ASP A 219 -7.12 10.64 6.42
C ASP A 219 -8.26 11.35 5.68
N ASP A 220 -8.34 12.68 5.82
CA ASP A 220 -9.33 13.48 5.11
C ASP A 220 -9.17 13.38 3.60
N PHE A 221 -7.94 13.49 3.09
CA PHE A 221 -7.66 13.44 1.66
C PHE A 221 -8.09 12.10 1.04
N LEU A 222 -7.72 10.97 1.67
CA LEU A 222 -7.94 9.63 1.11
C LEU A 222 -9.34 9.07 1.36
N PHE A 223 -9.95 9.36 2.52
CA PHE A 223 -11.18 8.69 2.94
C PHE A 223 -12.40 9.62 2.99
N ASN A 224 -12.21 10.88 3.35
CA ASN A 224 -13.32 11.84 3.45
C ASN A 224 -13.59 12.49 2.09
N ILE A 225 -12.57 13.13 1.50
CA ILE A 225 -12.62 13.78 0.19
C ILE A 225 -12.40 12.76 -0.95
N SER A 226 -11.76 11.61 -0.63
CA SER A 226 -11.53 10.50 -1.57
C SER A 226 -10.68 10.83 -2.80
N LYS A 227 -9.75 11.80 -2.67
CA LYS A 227 -8.81 12.17 -3.73
C LYS A 227 -7.59 11.26 -3.71
N LYS A 228 -6.89 11.17 -4.86
CA LYS A 228 -5.74 10.27 -5.07
C LYS A 228 -4.61 10.89 -5.86
N LEU A 229 -4.88 11.94 -6.63
CA LEU A 229 -3.94 12.51 -7.58
C LEU A 229 -3.78 14.00 -7.30
N LEU A 230 -2.52 14.44 -7.27
CA LEU A 230 -2.15 15.83 -7.10
C LEU A 230 -1.09 16.22 -8.12
N PHE A 231 -1.39 17.22 -8.95
CA PHE A 231 -0.46 17.75 -9.94
C PHE A 231 0.09 19.09 -9.47
N ILE A 232 1.41 19.24 -9.46
CA ILE A 232 2.08 20.49 -9.09
C ILE A 232 3.17 20.80 -10.11
N SER A 233 3.36 22.07 -10.46
CA SER A 233 4.47 22.50 -11.32
C SER A 233 5.52 23.25 -10.50
N PRO A 234 6.80 22.83 -10.51
CA PRO A 234 7.88 23.60 -9.92
C PRO A 234 8.34 24.78 -10.80
N THR A 235 7.81 24.92 -12.02
CA THR A 235 8.26 25.93 -12.98
C THR A 235 7.67 27.30 -12.65
N LYS A 236 8.53 28.30 -12.45
CA LYS A 236 8.12 29.67 -12.15
C LYS A 236 7.50 30.37 -13.35
N GLY A 237 6.56 31.27 -13.09
CA GLY A 237 5.97 32.15 -14.10
C GLY A 237 4.96 31.49 -15.04
N ILE A 238 4.54 30.25 -14.76
CA ILE A 238 3.46 29.58 -15.47
C ILE A 238 2.18 29.72 -14.66
N GLN A 239 1.09 30.12 -15.34
CA GLN A 239 -0.25 30.18 -14.78
C GLN A 239 -1.04 28.99 -15.34
N PHE A 240 -1.67 28.23 -14.46
CA PHE A 240 -2.55 27.11 -14.78
C PHE A 240 -3.98 27.46 -14.36
N ASN A 241 -4.99 26.81 -14.95
CA ASN A 241 -6.38 27.18 -14.67
C ASN A 241 -6.80 26.74 -13.26
N ASN A 242 -6.75 25.43 -12.99
CA ASN A 242 -7.22 24.88 -11.71
C ASN A 242 -6.65 23.48 -11.39
N THR A 243 -6.29 22.70 -12.42
CA THR A 243 -5.92 21.28 -12.22
C THR A 243 -4.51 21.11 -11.67
N ILE A 244 -3.57 21.92 -12.15
CA ILE A 244 -2.16 21.88 -11.75
C ILE A 244 -1.91 23.02 -10.75
N PHE A 245 -1.34 22.71 -9.59
CA PHE A 245 -0.91 23.72 -8.63
C PHE A 245 0.36 24.41 -9.11
N PRO A 246 0.45 25.75 -9.03
CA PRO A 246 1.62 26.49 -9.45
C PRO A 246 2.77 26.41 -8.42
N TYR A 247 3.91 27.02 -8.76
CA TYR A 247 5.16 26.86 -8.02
C TYR A 247 5.12 27.37 -6.57
N GLU A 248 4.16 28.22 -6.21
CA GLU A 248 3.99 28.79 -4.86
C GLU A 248 3.68 27.71 -3.81
N TYR A 249 3.15 26.57 -4.24
CA TYR A 249 2.76 25.46 -3.38
C TYR A 249 3.88 24.42 -3.16
N ILE A 250 5.05 24.64 -3.75
CA ILE A 250 6.19 23.71 -3.72
C ILE A 250 7.51 24.46 -3.50
N GLN A 251 8.30 23.96 -2.55
CA GLN A 251 9.71 24.29 -2.43
C GLN A 251 10.53 23.21 -3.14
N TYR A 252 10.83 23.46 -4.42
CA TYR A 252 11.62 22.55 -5.25
C TYR A 252 13.11 22.93 -5.24
N LEU A 253 13.96 22.02 -4.76
CA LEU A 253 15.42 22.14 -4.77
C LEU A 253 15.99 21.24 -5.87
N PRO A 254 16.43 21.79 -7.02
CA PRO A 254 17.01 20.99 -8.09
C PRO A 254 18.43 20.53 -7.75
N ASN A 255 18.92 19.51 -8.46
CA ASN A 255 20.21 18.83 -8.29
C ASN A 255 21.38 19.75 -7.92
N ASN A 256 21.55 20.87 -8.62
CA ASN A 256 22.66 21.79 -8.42
C ASN A 256 22.64 22.57 -7.07
N LYS A 257 21.58 22.41 -6.27
CA LYS A 257 21.37 23.07 -4.97
C LYS A 257 21.04 22.07 -3.86
N SER A 258 21.27 20.78 -4.10
CA SER A 258 21.05 19.71 -3.11
C SER A 258 21.82 19.96 -1.80
N SER A 259 22.99 20.60 -1.85
CA SER A 259 23.80 20.98 -0.68
C SER A 259 23.17 22.03 0.26
N ASP A 260 22.15 22.76 -0.20
CA ASP A 260 21.61 23.94 0.51
C ASP A 260 20.36 23.60 1.36
N PHE A 261 20.04 22.31 1.54
CA PHE A 261 18.85 21.90 2.28
C PHE A 261 19.02 22.13 3.79
N ILE A 262 17.93 22.55 4.45
CA ILE A 262 17.89 22.87 5.87
C ILE A 262 17.21 21.71 6.59
N CYS A 263 17.83 21.21 7.65
CA CYS A 263 17.27 20.10 8.43
C CYS A 263 17.09 20.49 9.91
N PRO A 264 15.86 20.41 10.47
CA PRO A 264 14.61 19.99 9.83
C PRO A 264 14.01 21.07 8.91
N VAL A 265 13.03 20.68 8.09
CA VAL A 265 12.17 21.64 7.38
C VAL A 265 11.43 22.52 8.40
N ASN A 266 11.57 23.84 8.27
CA ASN A 266 11.01 24.82 9.21
C ASN A 266 9.66 25.41 8.77
N ASN A 267 9.27 25.22 7.50
CA ASN A 267 8.02 25.74 6.95
C ASN A 267 7.11 24.58 6.55
N HIS A 268 5.83 24.65 6.88
CA HIS A 268 4.87 23.56 6.69
C HIS A 268 3.65 24.01 5.87
N THR A 269 3.87 24.87 4.89
CA THR A 269 2.82 25.41 4.01
C THR A 269 2.91 24.92 2.57
N SER A 270 3.93 24.12 2.25
CA SER A 270 4.26 23.71 0.88
C SER A 270 4.94 22.35 0.87
N PHE A 271 4.86 21.69 -0.29
CA PHE A 271 5.59 20.44 -0.52
C PHE A 271 7.09 20.72 -0.63
N HIS A 272 7.90 20.01 0.15
CA HIS A 272 9.36 20.14 0.12
C HIS A 272 9.95 19.01 -0.70
N ILE A 273 10.48 19.32 -1.87
CA ILE A 273 10.98 18.32 -2.82
C ILE A 273 12.43 18.63 -3.16
N LEU A 274 13.28 17.62 -3.03
CA LEU A 274 14.68 17.70 -3.41
C LEU A 274 14.92 16.73 -4.54
N ALA A 275 15.45 17.20 -5.66
CA ALA A 275 15.81 16.36 -6.80
C ALA A 275 17.33 16.27 -6.88
N ASP A 276 17.85 15.06 -7.00
CA ASP A 276 19.29 14.79 -7.11
C ASP A 276 19.51 13.57 -8.01
N ASN A 277 20.63 13.56 -8.74
CA ASN A 277 21.01 12.48 -9.64
C ASN A 277 22.06 11.54 -9.03
N GLN A 278 22.58 11.86 -7.84
CA GLN A 278 23.64 11.12 -7.17
C GLN A 278 23.31 10.88 -5.69
N TYR A 279 22.09 10.42 -5.41
CA TYR A 279 21.77 9.98 -4.07
C TYR A 279 22.65 8.80 -3.64
N ASP A 280 23.08 8.85 -2.38
CA ASP A 280 23.57 7.69 -1.66
C ASP A 280 22.50 7.22 -0.64
N ASN A 281 22.64 5.98 -0.13
CA ASN A 281 21.67 5.39 0.80
C ASN A 281 21.52 6.19 2.10
N THR A 282 22.55 6.92 2.53
CA THR A 282 22.55 7.69 3.79
C THR A 282 21.89 9.06 3.64
N THR A 283 22.18 9.77 2.57
CA THR A 283 21.66 11.09 2.22
C THR A 283 20.17 11.03 1.97
N ILE A 284 19.70 10.05 1.20
CA ILE A 284 18.28 9.89 0.91
C ILE A 284 17.45 9.63 2.18
N LYS A 285 17.93 8.77 3.08
CA LYS A 285 17.28 8.51 4.39
C LYS A 285 17.29 9.76 5.27
N ASN A 286 18.43 10.44 5.35
CA ASN A 286 18.56 11.68 6.11
C ASN A 286 17.59 12.76 5.60
N MET A 287 17.42 12.90 4.29
CA MET A 287 16.47 13.85 3.72
C MET A 287 15.02 13.54 4.08
N ILE A 288 14.63 12.25 4.02
CA ILE A 288 13.30 11.80 4.47
C ILE A 288 13.09 12.14 5.94
N TYR A 289 14.08 11.88 6.80
CA TYR A 289 14.07 12.24 8.23
C TYR A 289 14.05 13.74 8.49
N CYS A 290 14.48 14.57 7.53
CA CYS A 290 14.40 16.02 7.60
C CYS A 290 13.05 16.58 7.10
N GLY A 291 12.16 15.74 6.55
CA GLY A 291 10.86 16.13 6.03
C GLY A 291 10.82 16.46 4.54
N TYR A 292 11.87 16.11 3.78
CA TYR A 292 11.88 16.29 2.32
C TYR A 292 11.37 15.04 1.60
N SER A 293 10.75 15.27 0.45
CA SER A 293 10.42 14.24 -0.54
C SER A 293 11.56 14.12 -1.56
N PRO A 294 12.40 13.09 -1.50
CA PRO A 294 13.48 12.91 -2.47
C PRO A 294 12.93 12.46 -3.83
N LEU A 295 13.41 13.10 -4.89
CA LEU A 295 13.10 12.80 -6.29
C LEU A 295 14.37 12.29 -6.98
N ILE A 296 14.46 10.96 -7.17
CA ILE A 296 15.64 10.28 -7.71
C ILE A 296 15.75 10.52 -9.21
N GLY A 297 16.84 11.16 -9.64
CA GLY A 297 17.18 11.45 -11.02
C GLY A 297 18.31 10.60 -11.61
N ASN A 298 18.75 9.55 -10.90
CA ASN A 298 19.84 8.67 -11.33
C ASN A 298 19.50 7.98 -12.67
N THR A 299 20.46 7.94 -13.59
CA THR A 299 20.31 7.28 -14.90
C THR A 299 20.64 5.78 -14.86
N ASN A 300 21.29 5.31 -13.79
CA ASN A 300 21.61 3.89 -13.59
C ASN A 300 20.48 3.20 -12.83
N LEU A 301 19.80 2.25 -13.49
CA LEU A 301 18.62 1.57 -12.94
C LEU A 301 18.96 0.66 -11.74
N GLN A 302 20.19 0.15 -11.65
CA GLN A 302 20.64 -0.67 -10.51
C GLN A 302 20.77 0.19 -9.25
N ASP A 303 21.33 1.39 -9.37
CA ASP A 303 21.45 2.32 -8.25
C ASP A 303 20.06 2.78 -7.78
N VAL A 304 19.15 3.06 -8.72
CA VAL A 304 17.75 3.38 -8.39
C VAL A 304 17.11 2.26 -7.59
N THR A 305 17.29 0.99 -8.00
CA THR A 305 16.77 -0.17 -7.27
C THR A 305 17.34 -0.24 -5.85
N ALA A 306 18.65 -0.08 -5.68
CA ALA A 306 19.29 -0.09 -4.37
C ALA A 306 18.77 1.04 -3.46
N LEU A 307 18.59 2.24 -4.02
CA LEU A 307 18.02 3.38 -3.32
C LEU A 307 16.57 3.13 -2.92
N LEU A 308 15.73 2.58 -3.80
CA LEU A 308 14.34 2.25 -3.48
C LEU A 308 14.25 1.23 -2.34
N ASN A 309 15.04 0.16 -2.39
CA ASN A 309 15.06 -0.86 -1.34
C ASN A 309 15.39 -0.28 0.05
N THR A 310 16.27 0.72 0.11
CA THR A 310 16.71 1.31 1.37
C THR A 310 15.82 2.46 1.86
N SER A 311 15.07 3.13 0.98
CA SER A 311 14.37 4.37 1.31
C SER A 311 12.85 4.31 1.26
N LEU A 312 12.26 3.25 0.69
CA LEU A 312 10.80 3.08 0.64
C LEU A 312 10.17 3.02 2.04
N LEU A 313 10.84 2.36 2.99
CA LEU A 313 10.43 2.31 4.39
C LEU A 313 11.36 3.19 5.24
N TRP A 314 10.80 4.23 5.85
CA TRP A 314 11.53 5.10 6.78
C TRP A 314 11.51 4.63 8.23
N SER A 315 10.73 3.59 8.56
CA SER A 315 10.49 3.18 9.94
C SER A 315 10.94 1.75 10.26
N TRP A 316 10.45 0.78 9.49
CA TRP A 316 10.78 -0.64 9.67
C TRP A 316 12.18 -0.95 9.17
N LYS A 317 12.80 -1.96 9.79
CA LYS A 317 14.03 -2.56 9.27
C LYS A 317 13.76 -3.26 7.93
N ASP A 318 14.82 -3.48 7.16
CA ASP A 318 14.77 -4.29 5.95
C ASP A 318 14.12 -5.66 6.23
N ASN A 319 13.13 -6.03 5.41
CA ASN A 319 12.30 -7.23 5.54
C ASN A 319 11.41 -7.31 6.80
N GLU A 320 11.12 -6.17 7.44
CA GLU A 320 10.08 -6.04 8.47
C GLU A 320 8.88 -5.22 7.92
N PRO A 321 7.67 -5.40 8.47
CA PRO A 321 7.28 -6.34 9.52
C PRO A 321 7.18 -7.80 9.04
N ILE A 322 7.80 -8.72 9.78
CA ILE A 322 7.74 -10.17 9.51
C ILE A 322 6.39 -10.74 9.96
N ASP A 323 5.76 -11.52 9.07
CA ASP A 323 4.63 -12.39 9.41
C ASP A 323 5.13 -13.79 9.73
N VAL A 324 5.26 -14.09 11.03
CA VAL A 324 5.84 -15.34 11.56
C VAL A 324 5.09 -16.59 11.07
N VAL A 325 3.85 -16.47 10.59
CA VAL A 325 3.06 -17.61 10.12
C VAL A 325 3.39 -18.00 8.68
N THR A 326 3.74 -17.04 7.82
CA THR A 326 4.02 -17.29 6.40
C THR A 326 5.48 -17.65 6.14
N SER A 327 6.42 -17.22 6.99
CA SER A 327 7.85 -17.49 6.81
C SER A 327 8.27 -18.95 7.01
N GLY A 328 7.36 -19.88 7.36
CA GLY A 328 7.69 -21.27 7.70
C GLY A 328 8.57 -21.40 8.96
N HIS A 329 9.03 -20.26 9.50
CA HIS A 329 9.72 -20.08 10.76
C HIS A 329 8.67 -19.76 11.82
N VAL A 330 7.73 -20.69 12.04
CA VAL A 330 7.49 -21.01 13.45
C VAL A 330 8.87 -21.40 13.96
N PRO A 331 9.41 -20.86 15.06
CA PRO A 331 10.53 -21.52 15.71
C PRO A 331 10.04 -22.92 16.10
N LEU A 332 10.16 -23.88 15.16
CA LEU A 332 10.03 -25.32 15.40
C LEU A 332 11.31 -25.80 16.12
N GLN A 333 11.68 -25.05 17.14
CA GLN A 333 12.61 -25.36 18.19
C GLN A 333 11.93 -24.91 19.49
N VAL A 334 10.71 -25.42 19.72
CA VAL A 334 10.12 -25.49 21.06
C VAL A 334 11.07 -26.35 21.89
N LYS A 335 12.08 -25.71 22.49
CA LYS A 335 12.93 -26.35 23.50
C LYS A 335 12.33 -26.25 24.90
N ASP A 336 11.33 -25.39 25.12
CA ASP A 336 10.55 -25.35 26.35
C ASP A 336 9.08 -25.07 26.05
N ARG A 337 8.18 -25.88 26.64
CA ARG A 337 6.72 -25.74 26.48
C ARG A 337 6.12 -24.63 27.35
N ASP A 338 6.95 -23.87 28.07
CA ASP A 338 6.52 -22.96 29.14
C ASP A 338 6.66 -21.46 28.80
N THR A 339 7.20 -21.09 27.63
CA THR A 339 7.31 -19.68 27.21
C THR A 339 6.18 -19.28 26.28
N LEU A 340 5.36 -18.31 26.71
CA LEU A 340 4.34 -17.70 25.86
C LEU A 340 5.01 -16.84 24.78
N GLU A 341 4.63 -17.04 23.52
CA GLU A 341 5.16 -16.31 22.37
C GLU A 341 4.02 -15.67 21.57
N ALA A 342 4.11 -14.36 21.34
CA ALA A 342 3.19 -13.61 20.50
C ALA A 342 3.97 -12.54 19.72
N TYR A 343 4.34 -12.83 18.48
CA TYR A 343 5.06 -11.90 17.60
C TYR A 343 4.08 -10.98 16.85
N ALA A 344 3.56 -9.99 17.58
CA ALA A 344 2.59 -9.03 17.06
C ALA A 344 2.81 -7.61 17.60
N CYS A 345 3.92 -7.37 18.30
CA CYS A 345 4.23 -6.09 18.92
C CYS A 345 5.46 -5.50 18.25
N ALA A 346 5.48 -4.19 18.03
CA ALA A 346 6.64 -3.53 17.46
C ALA A 346 7.56 -3.00 18.57
N SER A 347 8.85 -3.27 18.45
CA SER A 347 9.88 -2.63 19.27
C SER A 347 10.78 -1.78 18.38
N LEU A 348 11.32 -0.71 18.95
CA LEU A 348 12.30 0.17 18.33
C LEU A 348 13.68 -0.26 18.83
N GLN A 349 14.49 -0.74 17.90
CA GLN A 349 15.88 -1.07 18.15
C GLN A 349 16.75 0.11 17.72
N PHE A 350 17.69 0.51 18.57
CA PHE A 350 18.62 1.59 18.32
C PHE A 350 20.06 1.10 18.45
N SER A 351 20.89 1.42 17.45
CA SER A 351 22.30 1.09 17.39
C SER A 351 23.02 2.06 16.45
N ASN A 352 24.25 2.45 16.78
CA ASN A 352 25.10 3.29 15.91
C ASN A 352 24.46 4.62 15.46
N GLY A 353 23.61 5.25 16.28
CA GLY A 353 22.99 6.53 15.94
C GLY A 353 21.71 6.43 15.10
N GLU A 354 21.28 5.23 14.73
CA GLU A 354 20.06 4.98 13.96
C GLU A 354 19.10 4.07 14.72
N SER A 355 17.81 4.24 14.46
CA SER A 355 16.77 3.32 14.93
C SER A 355 15.93 2.78 13.79
N TRP A 356 15.37 1.60 14.01
CA TRP A 356 14.45 0.93 13.12
C TRP A 356 13.46 0.11 13.95
N TRP A 357 12.27 -0.12 13.39
CA TRP A 357 11.25 -0.95 14.02
C TRP A 357 11.42 -2.40 13.61
N ILE A 358 11.20 -3.30 14.56
CA ILE A 358 11.20 -4.75 14.37
C ILE A 358 9.95 -5.34 15.01
N VAL A 359 9.52 -6.49 14.51
CA VAL A 359 8.48 -7.29 15.17
C VAL A 359 9.11 -8.10 16.30
N ASP A 360 8.51 -8.03 17.47
CA ASP A 360 9.05 -8.65 18.68
C ASP A 360 7.97 -9.42 19.46
N ASN A 361 8.41 -10.30 20.36
CA ASN A 361 7.53 -11.07 21.21
C ASN A 361 6.91 -10.17 22.29
N CYS A 362 5.59 -9.97 22.23
CA CYS A 362 4.82 -9.15 23.16
C CYS A 362 5.00 -9.52 24.65
N TYR A 363 5.47 -10.75 24.96
CA TYR A 363 5.76 -11.20 26.32
C TYR A 363 7.18 -10.85 26.81
N ALA A 364 8.05 -10.33 25.95
CA ALA A 364 9.38 -9.86 26.31
C ALA A 364 9.28 -8.62 27.23
N LYS A 365 10.20 -8.52 28.18
CA LYS A 365 10.30 -7.35 29.07
C LYS A 365 11.24 -6.33 28.46
N GLN A 366 10.74 -5.14 28.14
CA GLN A 366 11.54 -4.04 27.60
C GLN A 366 11.08 -2.73 28.23
N HIS A 367 11.95 -1.72 28.19
CA HIS A 367 11.54 -0.36 28.55
C HIS A 367 10.60 0.20 27.49
N ILE A 368 9.76 1.15 27.87
CA ILE A 368 8.84 1.81 26.94
C ILE A 368 9.40 3.14 26.46
N LEU A 369 9.12 3.47 25.21
CA LEU A 369 9.34 4.81 24.67
C LEU A 369 8.14 5.69 25.00
N CYS A 370 8.43 6.81 25.64
CA CYS A 370 7.43 7.78 26.05
C CYS A 370 7.61 9.06 25.26
N GLY A 371 6.52 9.56 24.69
CA GLY A 371 6.47 10.83 23.98
C GLY A 371 5.60 11.81 24.75
N LYS A 372 5.94 13.09 24.68
CA LYS A 372 5.05 14.15 25.11
C LYS A 372 4.26 14.66 23.90
N ASP A 373 2.94 14.75 24.02
CA ASP A 373 1.99 15.16 22.96
C ASP A 373 2.56 16.25 22.05
N ASP A 374 2.32 16.16 20.72
CA ASP A 374 2.72 17.09 19.64
C ASP A 374 4.13 17.72 19.70
N SER A 375 4.95 17.31 20.66
CA SER A 375 6.28 17.81 20.92
C SER A 375 7.27 16.75 20.50
N ASN A 376 8.44 17.18 20.03
CA ASN A 376 9.54 16.29 19.68
C ASN A 376 10.37 15.90 20.93
N MET A 377 9.71 15.77 22.08
CA MET A 377 10.31 15.44 23.37
C MET A 377 10.02 13.98 23.75
N TRP A 378 11.08 13.27 24.14
CA TRP A 378 11.06 11.84 24.39
C TRP A 378 11.65 11.51 25.75
N ALA A 379 11.18 10.41 26.34
CA ALA A 379 11.68 9.86 27.58
C ALA A 379 11.62 8.33 27.55
N ILE A 380 12.43 7.67 28.38
CA ILE A 380 12.39 6.20 28.56
C ILE A 380 11.70 5.89 29.89
N GLY A 381 10.78 4.93 29.87
CA GLY A 381 10.11 4.44 31.07
C GLY A 381 11.07 3.80 32.07
N LYS A 382 10.81 3.95 33.37
CA LYS A 382 11.72 3.50 34.44
C LYS A 382 11.86 1.98 34.51
N ASP A 383 10.74 1.28 34.32
CA ASP A 383 10.66 -0.16 34.49
C ASP A 383 10.62 -0.88 33.15
N SER A 384 11.14 -2.11 33.13
CA SER A 384 10.96 -3.03 32.00
C SER A 384 9.67 -3.83 32.20
N ILE A 385 8.76 -3.71 31.23
CA ILE A 385 7.42 -4.29 31.29
C ILE A 385 7.13 -5.08 30.01
N LYS A 386 6.15 -5.99 30.08
CA LYS A 386 5.64 -6.69 28.89
C LYS A 386 4.67 -5.79 28.15
N PHE A 387 4.53 -5.96 26.85
CA PHE A 387 3.63 -5.13 26.04
C PHE A 387 2.17 -5.23 26.50
N PHE A 388 1.68 -6.43 26.84
CA PHE A 388 0.31 -6.63 27.34
C PHE A 388 0.06 -6.02 28.72
N ASP A 389 1.10 -5.79 29.50
CA ASP A 389 1.00 -5.21 30.84
C ASP A 389 0.94 -3.66 30.80
N VAL A 390 1.09 -3.07 29.60
CA VAL A 390 0.94 -1.63 29.35
C VAL A 390 -0.55 -1.26 29.44
N LYS A 391 -1.01 -0.91 30.66
CA LYS A 391 -2.43 -0.66 30.94
C LYS A 391 -2.93 0.70 30.44
N SER A 392 -3.95 0.70 29.59
CA SER A 392 -4.63 1.91 29.12
C SER A 392 -5.71 2.42 30.08
N ASP A 393 -5.30 3.02 31.20
CA ASP A 393 -6.25 3.71 32.07
C ASP A 393 -6.29 5.21 31.75
N LYS A 394 -7.29 5.60 30.95
CA LYS A 394 -7.64 7.00 30.63
C LYS A 394 -8.27 7.77 31.80
N ASN A 395 -8.36 7.19 33.00
CA ASN A 395 -9.32 7.64 34.03
C ASN A 395 -8.73 8.20 35.32
N THR A 396 -7.40 8.34 35.45
CA THR A 396 -6.80 9.01 36.62
C THR A 396 -5.83 10.13 36.20
N PRO A 397 -6.21 11.40 36.39
CA PRO A 397 -5.29 12.52 36.24
C PRO A 397 -4.24 12.47 37.36
N GLY A 398 -2.96 12.43 37.01
CA GLY A 398 -1.85 12.62 37.95
C GLY A 398 -1.07 11.37 38.38
N GLU A 399 -1.39 10.19 37.87
CA GLU A 399 -0.55 8.98 38.05
C GLU A 399 0.27 8.70 36.78
N SER A 400 1.51 8.24 36.96
CA SER A 400 2.46 7.95 35.88
C SER A 400 1.84 7.01 34.84
N HIS A 401 1.44 7.57 33.70
CA HIS A 401 0.82 6.83 32.61
C HIS A 401 1.78 5.75 32.10
N TYR A 402 1.37 4.48 32.11
CA TYR A 402 2.08 3.37 31.47
C TYR A 402 3.52 3.07 31.95
N GLY A 403 4.01 3.70 33.03
CA GLY A 403 5.44 3.65 33.41
C GLY A 403 6.29 4.78 32.80
N CYS A 404 5.65 5.73 32.10
CA CYS A 404 6.24 6.97 31.63
C CYS A 404 6.36 8.02 32.75
N PRO A 405 7.29 9.00 32.61
CA PRO A 405 7.34 10.17 33.47
C PRO A 405 6.04 11.01 33.42
N THR A 406 5.87 11.91 34.39
CA THR A 406 4.74 12.87 34.40
C THR A 406 4.73 13.70 33.12
N ASP A 407 3.56 13.90 32.53
CA ASP A 407 3.32 14.59 31.24
C ASP A 407 3.82 13.86 29.99
N TYR A 408 4.18 12.58 30.09
CA TYR A 408 4.51 11.73 28.95
C TYR A 408 3.53 10.55 28.86
N SER A 409 3.28 10.10 27.63
CA SER A 409 2.43 8.95 27.32
C SER A 409 3.20 7.92 26.51
N PHE A 410 2.74 6.67 26.53
CA PHE A 410 3.28 5.63 25.67
C PHE A 410 3.00 6.02 24.21
N ALA A 411 4.05 6.12 23.39
CA ALA A 411 3.93 6.74 22.08
C ALA A 411 4.77 6.02 21.01
N VAL A 412 4.45 6.34 19.76
CA VAL A 412 5.21 5.90 18.58
C VAL A 412 5.67 7.14 17.79
N PRO A 413 6.91 7.17 17.26
CA PRO A 413 7.34 8.23 16.36
C PRO A 413 6.64 8.08 15.00
N ASN A 414 5.44 8.65 14.90
CA ASN A 414 4.54 8.47 13.76
C ASN A 414 4.93 9.25 12.49
N THR A 415 6.02 10.03 12.51
CA THR A 415 6.55 10.74 11.35
C THR A 415 8.07 10.57 11.26
N PRO A 416 8.67 10.71 10.06
CA PRO A 416 10.13 10.69 9.90
C PRO A 416 10.86 11.73 10.76
N LEU A 417 10.30 12.94 10.90
CA LEU A 417 10.82 13.99 11.80
C LEU A 417 10.82 13.54 13.26
N LYS A 418 9.79 12.81 13.69
CA LYS A 418 9.74 12.23 15.03
C LYS A 418 10.76 11.12 15.21
N ILE A 419 10.98 10.24 14.22
CA ILE A 419 12.08 9.25 14.27
C ILE A 419 13.43 9.97 14.42
N ARG A 420 13.66 11.06 13.68
CA ARG A 420 14.89 11.83 13.81
C ARG A 420 15.10 12.36 15.23
N SER A 421 14.08 12.95 15.83
CA SER A 421 14.19 13.45 17.21
C SER A 421 14.40 12.32 18.22
N VAL A 422 13.79 11.15 18.00
CA VAL A 422 14.09 9.93 18.78
C VAL A 422 15.56 9.53 18.62
N ASN A 423 16.11 9.49 17.40
CA ASN A 423 17.52 9.12 17.18
C ASN A 423 18.48 10.07 17.89
N ILE A 424 18.21 11.37 17.86
CA ILE A 424 19.00 12.38 18.58
C ILE A 424 18.93 12.13 20.10
N PHE A 425 17.72 11.95 20.64
CA PHE A 425 17.50 11.66 22.05
C PHE A 425 18.18 10.36 22.50
N LEU A 426 18.02 9.28 21.73
CA LEU A 426 18.59 7.99 22.05
C LEU A 426 20.11 8.00 21.97
N THR A 427 20.71 8.74 21.03
CA THR A 427 22.17 8.92 20.95
C THR A 427 22.71 9.55 22.24
N GLU A 428 22.07 10.60 22.74
CA GLU A 428 22.45 11.24 24.00
C GLU A 428 22.24 10.30 25.19
N TYR A 429 21.10 9.60 25.21
CA TYR A 429 20.75 8.67 26.28
C TYR A 429 21.73 7.49 26.39
N THR A 430 22.06 6.83 25.26
CA THR A 430 22.98 5.69 25.25
C THR A 430 24.40 6.10 25.55
N TYR A 431 24.84 7.28 25.10
CA TYR A 431 26.13 7.86 25.46
C TYR A 431 26.25 8.05 26.98
N ASN A 432 25.25 8.69 27.60
CA ASN A 432 25.22 8.95 29.04
C ASN A 432 25.15 7.66 29.89
N LYS A 433 24.58 6.58 29.36
CA LYS A 433 24.46 5.28 30.02
C LYS A 433 25.54 4.27 29.63
N SER A 434 26.45 4.64 28.73
CA SER A 434 27.47 3.75 28.16
C SER A 434 26.89 2.44 27.62
N LEU A 435 25.80 2.54 26.85
CA LEU A 435 25.12 1.42 26.20
C LEU A 435 25.42 1.42 24.69
N ASP A 436 25.77 0.27 24.13
CA ASP A 436 26.04 0.15 22.68
C ASP A 436 24.75 0.04 21.84
N SER A 437 23.70 -0.57 22.41
CA SER A 437 22.40 -0.72 21.78
C SER A 437 21.27 -0.68 22.80
N LEU A 438 20.08 -0.31 22.35
CA LEU A 438 18.88 -0.23 23.17
C LEU A 438 17.68 -0.75 22.39
N THR A 439 16.80 -1.50 23.04
CA THR A 439 15.51 -1.93 22.47
C THR A 439 14.40 -1.48 23.39
N VAL A 440 13.41 -0.79 22.85
CA VAL A 440 12.27 -0.22 23.60
C VAL A 440 10.96 -0.50 22.91
N TRP A 441 9.90 -0.69 23.69
CA TRP A 441 8.55 -0.77 23.15
C TRP A 441 8.10 0.58 22.59
N ILE A 442 7.38 0.53 21.47
CA ILE A 442 6.67 1.66 20.88
C ILE A 442 5.17 1.34 20.81
N ASP A 443 4.30 2.35 20.84
CA ASP A 443 2.85 2.14 20.79
C ASP A 443 2.37 1.74 19.38
N LEU A 444 2.70 0.51 18.99
CA LEU A 444 2.40 -0.06 17.69
C LEU A 444 2.30 -1.58 17.78
N ASN A 445 1.15 -2.14 17.38
CA ASN A 445 0.92 -3.58 17.42
C ASN A 445 -0.05 -4.05 16.32
N SER A 446 -0.07 -5.36 16.08
CA SER A 446 -0.97 -6.06 15.17
C SER A 446 -1.70 -7.23 15.85
N ILE A 447 -1.94 -7.12 17.16
CA ILE A 447 -2.49 -8.19 18.01
C ILE A 447 -3.90 -8.58 17.55
N ILE A 448 -4.76 -7.60 17.30
CA ILE A 448 -6.17 -7.82 16.96
C ILE A 448 -6.35 -8.41 15.56
N ALA A 449 -5.60 -7.89 14.59
CA ALA A 449 -5.70 -8.30 13.21
C ALA A 449 -4.30 -8.38 12.60
N ARG A 450 -3.98 -9.54 12.00
CA ARG A 450 -2.70 -9.78 11.33
C ARG A 450 -2.43 -8.73 10.27
N ASN A 451 -1.18 -8.27 10.20
CA ASN A 451 -0.71 -7.27 9.25
C ASN A 451 -1.47 -5.93 9.34
N CYS A 452 -2.22 -5.69 10.43
CA CYS A 452 -2.86 -4.43 10.72
C CYS A 452 -2.20 -3.76 11.93
N TRP A 453 -1.23 -2.91 11.63
CA TRP A 453 -0.45 -2.20 12.62
C TRP A 453 -1.16 -0.93 13.07
N VAL A 454 -1.49 -0.86 14.36
CA VAL A 454 -2.32 0.20 14.97
C VAL A 454 -1.71 0.74 16.26
N ILE A 455 -2.06 1.99 16.57
CA ILE A 455 -1.72 2.70 17.81
C ILE A 455 -2.86 2.50 18.82
N GLY A 456 -2.55 2.40 20.12
CA GLY A 456 -3.54 2.39 21.20
C GLY A 456 -3.41 1.21 22.15
N ALA A 457 -2.18 0.75 22.41
CA ALA A 457 -1.85 -0.41 23.22
C ALA A 457 -2.56 -1.70 22.72
N ALA A 458 -2.64 -2.72 23.58
CA ALA A 458 -3.11 -4.05 23.19
C ALA A 458 -4.58 -4.12 22.73
N ASP A 459 -5.40 -3.11 23.06
CA ASP A 459 -6.84 -3.07 22.77
C ASP A 459 -7.19 -2.27 21.50
N ALA A 460 -6.19 -1.88 20.71
CA ALA A 460 -6.35 -1.04 19.52
C ALA A 460 -7.08 -1.74 18.37
N ASN A 461 -8.17 -1.13 17.88
CA ASN A 461 -8.99 -1.69 16.80
C ASN A 461 -8.41 -1.40 15.41
N CYS A 462 -8.43 -2.42 14.54
CA CYS A 462 -8.04 -2.26 13.15
C CYS A 462 -9.12 -1.55 12.32
N PRO A 463 -8.81 -0.44 11.62
CA PRO A 463 -9.82 0.42 10.99
C PRO A 463 -10.48 -0.21 9.76
N TYR A 464 -9.86 -1.21 9.12
CA TYR A 464 -10.38 -1.85 7.91
C TYR A 464 -10.86 -3.29 8.12
N THR A 465 -10.76 -3.85 9.32
CA THR A 465 -11.47 -5.09 9.66
C THR A 465 -12.81 -4.73 10.28
N LYS A 466 -13.89 -4.83 9.49
CA LYS A 466 -15.22 -4.88 10.09
C LYS A 466 -15.30 -6.19 10.86
N TYR A 467 -15.35 -6.11 12.18
CA TYR A 467 -15.56 -7.27 13.05
C TYR A 467 -16.83 -8.00 12.61
N VAL A 468 -16.67 -9.11 11.91
CA VAL A 468 -17.67 -10.15 11.96
C VAL A 468 -17.28 -11.00 13.15
N SER A 469 -17.79 -10.64 14.34
CA SER A 469 -17.67 -11.51 15.51
C SER A 469 -18.06 -12.94 15.08
N SER A 470 -17.39 -13.97 15.60
CA SER A 470 -17.73 -15.36 15.26
C SER A 470 -19.22 -15.65 15.47
N ARG A 471 -19.86 -14.95 16.43
CA ARG A 471 -21.29 -14.99 16.70
C ARG A 471 -22.14 -14.35 15.59
N SER A 472 -21.74 -13.20 15.03
CA SER A 472 -22.44 -12.57 13.91
C SER A 472 -22.18 -13.29 12.58
N PHE A 473 -21.01 -13.91 12.41
CA PHE A 473 -20.68 -14.74 11.25
C PHE A 473 -21.53 -16.01 11.23
N VAL A 474 -21.63 -16.70 12.38
CA VAL A 474 -22.52 -17.85 12.57
C VAL A 474 -23.98 -17.43 12.37
N ALA A 475 -24.41 -16.29 12.93
CA ALA A 475 -25.78 -15.79 12.72
C ALA A 475 -26.10 -15.50 11.24
N MET A 476 -25.11 -15.11 10.44
CA MET A 476 -25.26 -14.84 9.01
C MET A 476 -25.27 -16.13 8.16
N ILE A 477 -24.51 -17.16 8.54
CA ILE A 477 -24.38 -18.42 7.77
C ILE A 477 -25.43 -19.47 8.16
N VAL A 478 -25.88 -19.51 9.41
CA VAL A 478 -26.83 -20.53 9.91
C VAL A 478 -28.14 -20.58 9.11
N PRO A 479 -28.77 -19.45 8.73
CA PRO A 479 -29.99 -19.50 7.91
C PRO A 479 -29.76 -20.20 6.56
N LEU A 480 -28.66 -19.88 5.86
CA LEU A 480 -28.34 -20.48 4.57
C LEU A 480 -28.02 -21.99 4.70
N ALA A 481 -27.24 -22.36 5.72
CA ALA A 481 -26.90 -23.76 5.97
C ALA A 481 -28.14 -24.61 6.33
N SER A 482 -29.06 -24.07 7.11
CA SER A 482 -30.30 -24.74 7.50
C SER A 482 -31.25 -25.00 6.32
N VAL A 483 -31.43 -24.00 5.44
CA VAL A 483 -32.23 -24.14 4.21
C VAL A 483 -31.62 -25.20 3.29
N THR A 484 -30.30 -25.19 3.13
CA THR A 484 -29.59 -26.16 2.29
C THR A 484 -29.72 -27.59 2.83
N ALA A 485 -29.61 -27.76 4.16
CA ALA A 485 -29.81 -29.06 4.81
C ALA A 485 -31.26 -29.57 4.65
N ALA A 486 -32.26 -28.70 4.80
CA ALA A 486 -33.67 -29.04 4.61
C ALA A 486 -33.98 -29.46 3.16
N LEU A 487 -33.42 -28.76 2.17
CA LEU A 487 -33.53 -29.12 0.76
C LEU A 487 -32.88 -30.48 0.47
N LEU A 488 -31.68 -30.73 1.00
CA LEU A 488 -31.02 -32.03 0.87
C LEU A 488 -31.84 -33.16 1.51
N ALA A 489 -32.37 -32.95 2.71
CA ALA A 489 -33.24 -33.92 3.38
C ALA A 489 -34.51 -34.21 2.56
N THR A 490 -35.10 -33.19 1.95
CA THR A 490 -36.27 -33.33 1.08
C THR A 490 -35.95 -34.16 -0.16
N VAL A 491 -34.81 -33.91 -0.82
CA VAL A 491 -34.37 -34.70 -1.98
C VAL A 491 -34.13 -36.16 -1.60
N ILE A 492 -33.51 -36.41 -0.45
CA ILE A 492 -33.28 -37.78 0.07
C ILE A 492 -34.62 -38.47 0.33
N PHE A 493 -35.56 -37.79 0.99
CA PHE A 493 -36.89 -38.33 1.30
C PHE A 493 -37.68 -38.70 0.02
N LEU A 494 -37.68 -37.81 -0.98
CA LEU A 494 -38.33 -38.06 -2.26
C LEU A 494 -37.71 -39.24 -3.02
N LYS A 495 -36.39 -39.46 -2.89
CA LYS A 495 -35.74 -40.65 -3.46
C LYS A 495 -36.09 -41.95 -2.73
N VAL A 496 -36.27 -41.91 -1.41
CA VAL A 496 -36.68 -43.08 -0.62
C VAL A 496 -38.13 -43.49 -0.92
N GLN A 497 -39.05 -42.52 -1.10
CA GLN A 497 -40.44 -42.84 -1.44
C GLN A 497 -40.61 -43.55 -2.78
N ARG A 498 -39.75 -43.28 -3.77
CA ARG A 498 -39.80 -43.99 -5.07
C ARG A 498 -39.44 -45.47 -4.99
N LEU A 499 -38.94 -45.97 -3.85
CA LEU A 499 -38.59 -47.38 -3.65
C LEU A 499 -39.72 -48.22 -3.00
N ALA A 500 -40.88 -47.64 -2.69
CA ALA A 500 -42.03 -48.38 -2.17
C ALA A 500 -42.89 -48.98 -3.30
N ILE A 501 -42.35 -49.96 -4.03
CA ILE A 501 -43.13 -50.81 -4.96
C ILE A 501 -42.83 -52.27 -4.64
N GLN A 502 -43.25 -52.83 -3.50
CA GLN A 502 -43.30 -54.30 -3.32
C GLN A 502 -44.38 -54.86 -2.37
N ASP A 503 -45.41 -54.11 -1.98
CA ASP A 503 -46.38 -54.68 -1.01
C ASP A 503 -47.48 -55.58 -1.60
N ASN A 504 -47.57 -55.76 -2.93
CA ASN A 504 -48.58 -56.64 -3.53
C ASN A 504 -48.05 -57.74 -4.47
N ARG A 505 -46.88 -58.30 -4.16
CA ARG A 505 -46.25 -59.40 -4.92
C ARG A 505 -47.15 -60.64 -5.07
N LYS A 506 -48.07 -60.90 -4.13
CA LYS A 506 -48.97 -62.07 -4.16
C LYS A 506 -50.05 -61.93 -5.24
N ASN A 507 -50.62 -60.75 -5.44
CA ASN A 507 -51.68 -60.56 -6.42
C ASN A 507 -51.10 -60.57 -7.86
N TRP A 508 -49.90 -60.01 -8.06
CA TRP A 508 -49.18 -60.07 -9.33
C TRP A 508 -48.85 -61.51 -9.77
N ARG A 509 -48.44 -62.37 -8.84
CA ARG A 509 -48.24 -63.80 -9.14
C ARG A 509 -49.53 -64.51 -9.54
N LYS A 510 -50.69 -64.10 -9.00
CA LYS A 510 -51.99 -64.65 -9.40
C LYS A 510 -52.36 -64.24 -10.82
N ILE A 511 -52.12 -62.98 -11.18
CA ILE A 511 -52.41 -62.45 -12.51
C ILE A 511 -51.55 -63.14 -13.58
N ILE A 512 -50.23 -63.28 -13.34
CA ILE A 512 -49.30 -63.94 -14.29
C ILE A 512 -49.67 -65.41 -14.52
N LYS A 513 -50.01 -66.15 -13.45
CA LYS A 513 -50.46 -67.55 -13.58
C LYS A 513 -51.80 -67.69 -14.31
N ALA A 514 -52.68 -66.70 -14.22
CA ALA A 514 -53.96 -66.71 -14.92
C ALA A 514 -53.76 -66.46 -16.43
N THR A 515 -52.79 -65.64 -16.81
CA THR A 515 -52.42 -65.40 -18.22
C THR A 515 -51.68 -66.58 -18.84
N GLU A 516 -50.71 -67.21 -18.14
CA GLU A 516 -49.99 -68.39 -18.65
C GLU A 516 -50.90 -69.60 -18.91
N LYS A 517 -52.01 -69.74 -18.17
CA LYS A 517 -52.93 -70.86 -18.33
C LYS A 517 -53.91 -70.69 -19.51
N ASN A 518 -54.02 -69.47 -20.03
CA ASN A 518 -54.95 -69.11 -21.10
C ASN A 518 -54.25 -68.88 -22.45
N GLU A 519 -52.94 -69.07 -22.54
CA GLU A 519 -52.22 -69.05 -23.82
C GLU A 519 -52.20 -70.47 -24.43
N PRO A 520 -52.84 -70.69 -25.60
CA PRO A 520 -52.70 -71.94 -26.34
C PRO A 520 -51.24 -72.10 -26.78
N GLY A 521 -50.68 -73.28 -26.50
CA GLY A 521 -49.27 -73.61 -26.75
C GLY A 521 -48.87 -73.39 -28.20
N ASP A 522 -48.15 -72.30 -28.45
CA ASP A 522 -47.49 -72.04 -29.72
C ASP A 522 -46.20 -72.88 -29.78
N GLY A 523 -46.39 -74.14 -30.14
CA GLY A 523 -45.31 -75.03 -30.53
C GLY A 523 -44.72 -74.53 -31.86
N VAL A 524 -43.50 -74.02 -31.82
CA VAL A 524 -42.72 -73.71 -33.02
C VAL A 524 -42.20 -75.03 -33.62
N PRO A 525 -42.36 -75.29 -34.94
CA PRO A 525 -41.97 -76.55 -35.55
C PRO A 525 -40.49 -76.60 -35.92
N SER A 526 -39.80 -77.64 -35.45
CA SER A 526 -38.88 -78.48 -36.22
C SER A 526 -38.59 -79.76 -35.46
#